data_AF-A0A075MWF5-F1
#
_entry.id   AF-A0A075MWF5-F1
#
_cell.length_a   1.000
_cell.length_b   1.000
_cell.length_c   1.000
_cell.angle_alpha   90.00
_cell.angle_beta   90.00
_cell.angle_gamma   90.00
#
_symmetry.space_group_name_H-M   'P 1'
#
loop_
_entity.id
_entity.type
_entity.pdbx_description
1 polymer ?
#
loop_
_entity_poly.entity_id
_entity_poly.type
_entity_poly.pdbx_seq_one_letter_code
_entity_poly.pdbx_strand_id
1 'polypeptide(L)'
;MPTVGAKVSQKEFDAITEYANLCGETVSNLIRKIVVADATILHGGWVDEHPEYECSIPMPQNVSGEEENRILEEKTNKIRRILGWRDIKL
;
A
#
# COMPACT_ATOMS: atom_id res chain seq x y z
N MET A 1 -11.50 -20.15 15.69
CA MET A 1 -10.50 -19.20 15.15
C MET A 1 -10.06 -18.31 16.31
N PRO A 2 -8.78 -18.32 16.72
CA PRO A 2 -8.31 -17.32 17.66
C PRO A 2 -8.36 -15.95 16.98
N THR A 3 -9.23 -15.07 17.45
CA THR A 3 -9.28 -13.68 16.99
C THR A 3 -8.12 -12.94 17.65
N VAL A 4 -7.01 -12.75 16.93
CA VAL A 4 -5.91 -11.90 17.39
C VAL A 4 -6.28 -10.46 17.04
N GLY A 5 -6.78 -9.71 18.01
CA GLY A 5 -7.14 -8.30 17.83
C GLY A 5 -5.93 -7.40 18.08
N ALA A 6 -5.34 -6.84 17.03
CA ALA A 6 -4.44 -5.70 17.16
C ALA A 6 -5.28 -4.43 17.33
N LYS A 7 -4.99 -3.63 18.38
CA LYS A 7 -5.56 -2.29 18.49
C LYS A 7 -4.86 -1.39 17.48
N VAL A 8 -5.52 -1.14 16.35
CA VAL A 8 -5.09 -0.13 15.38
C VAL A 8 -5.63 1.22 15.83
N SER A 9 -4.80 2.25 15.85
CA SER A 9 -5.27 3.62 16.12
C SER A 9 -6.14 4.10 14.96
N GLN A 10 -7.06 5.05 15.21
CA GLN A 10 -7.88 5.63 14.13
C GLN A 10 -7.01 6.17 12.99
N LYS A 11 -5.87 6.78 13.35
CA LYS A 11 -4.89 7.35 12.42
C LYS A 11 -4.28 6.31 11.49
N GLU A 12 -3.89 5.16 12.03
CA GLU A 12 -3.37 4.04 11.23
C GLU A 12 -4.47 3.43 10.37
N PHE A 13 -5.69 3.32 10.89
CA PHE A 13 -6.84 2.85 10.12
C PHE A 13 -7.16 3.77 8.93
N ASP A 14 -7.12 5.09 9.13
CA ASP A 14 -7.32 6.08 8.07
C ASP A 14 -6.21 5.99 7.01
N ALA A 15 -4.96 5.78 7.44
CA ALA A 15 -3.82 5.60 6.54
C ALA A 15 -3.93 4.31 5.70
N ILE A 16 -4.33 3.20 6.32
CA ILE A 16 -4.59 1.92 5.63
C ILE A 16 -5.76 2.07 4.66
N THR A 17 -6.82 2.78 5.06
CA THR A 17 -7.98 3.04 4.20
C THR A 17 -7.60 3.88 2.98
N GLU A 18 -6.80 4.93 3.16
CA GLU A 18 -6.30 5.73 2.05
C GLU A 18 -5.45 4.88 1.10
N TYR A 19 -4.54 4.05 1.62
CA TYR A 19 -3.73 3.17 0.78
C TYR A 19 -4.57 2.14 0.01
N ALA A 20 -5.58 1.54 0.66
CA ALA A 20 -6.51 0.62 0.01
C ALA A 20 -7.26 1.32 -1.15
N ASN A 21 -7.74 2.54 -0.93
CA ASN A 21 -8.39 3.34 -1.97
C ASN A 21 -7.44 3.63 -3.15
N LEU A 22 -6.18 3.97 -2.86
CA LEU A 22 -5.17 4.22 -3.90
C LEU A 22 -4.87 2.97 -4.74
N CYS A 23 -4.97 1.78 -4.16
CA CYS A 23 -4.82 0.50 -4.87
C CYS A 23 -6.12 0.00 -5.52
N GLY A 24 -7.26 0.67 -5.30
CA GLY A 24 -8.57 0.18 -5.77
C GLY A 24 -9.04 -1.09 -5.04
N GLU A 25 -8.60 -1.27 -3.80
CA GLU A 25 -8.85 -2.46 -2.98
C GLU A 25 -9.71 -2.15 -1.77
N THR A 26 -10.34 -3.19 -1.21
CA THR A 26 -10.91 -3.10 0.14
C THR A 26 -9.81 -3.28 1.19
N VAL A 27 -9.97 -2.69 2.39
CA VAL A 27 -8.98 -2.83 3.48
C VAL A 27 -8.70 -4.30 3.82
N SER A 28 -9.73 -5.15 3.83
CA SER A 28 -9.57 -6.58 4.13
C SER A 28 -8.80 -7.34 3.05
N ASN A 29 -9.05 -7.04 1.76
CA ASN A 29 -8.28 -7.62 0.65
C ASN A 29 -6.84 -7.14 0.67
N LEU A 30 -6.62 -5.85 0.86
CA LEU A 30 -5.28 -5.26 0.95
C LEU A 30 -4.46 -5.94 2.06
N ILE A 31 -5.01 -6.02 3.29
CA ILE A 31 -4.32 -6.67 4.41
C ILE A 31 -4.03 -8.13 4.10
N ARG A 32 -5.00 -8.87 3.53
CA ARG A 32 -4.79 -10.26 3.14
C ARG A 32 -3.63 -10.38 2.15
N LYS A 33 -3.60 -9.55 1.10
CA LYS A 33 -2.55 -9.60 0.08
C LYS A 33 -1.17 -9.30 0.67
N ILE A 34 -1.06 -8.22 1.44
CA ILE A 34 0.20 -7.83 2.08
C ILE A 34 0.69 -8.93 3.03
N VAL A 35 -0.18 -9.49 3.87
CA VAL A 35 0.22 -10.53 4.84
C VAL A 35 0.66 -11.82 4.13
N VAL A 36 -0.05 -12.24 3.07
CA VAL A 36 0.36 -13.42 2.30
C VAL A 36 1.67 -13.15 1.58
N ALA A 37 1.80 -12.02 0.90
CA ALA A 37 3.03 -11.64 0.20
C ALA A 37 4.23 -11.53 1.15
N ASP A 38 4.06 -10.98 2.35
CA ASP A 38 5.10 -10.92 3.37
C ASP A 38 5.50 -12.32 3.86
N ALA A 39 4.52 -13.20 4.09
CA ALA A 39 4.78 -14.56 4.54
C ALA A 39 5.40 -15.49 3.48
N THR A 40 5.13 -15.28 2.19
CA THR A 40 5.48 -16.25 1.13
C THR A 40 6.35 -15.68 0.01
N ILE A 41 6.29 -14.39 -0.28
CA ILE A 41 6.90 -13.77 -1.47
C ILE A 41 8.15 -12.94 -1.08
N LEU A 42 8.07 -12.10 -0.04
CA LEU A 42 9.18 -11.23 0.38
C LEU A 42 10.44 -11.98 0.87
N HIS A 43 10.36 -13.29 1.11
CA HIS A 43 11.47 -14.16 1.51
C HIS A 43 11.95 -15.15 0.43
N GLY A 44 11.59 -14.93 -0.84
CA GLY A 44 12.10 -15.73 -1.97
C GLY A 44 11.03 -16.33 -2.88
N GLY A 45 9.77 -15.95 -2.72
CA GLY A 45 8.73 -16.22 -3.72
C GLY A 45 8.79 -15.16 -4.82
N TRP A 46 8.63 -15.58 -6.07
CA TRP A 46 8.67 -14.66 -7.20
C TRP A 46 7.30 -13.97 -7.31
N VAL A 47 7.27 -12.64 -7.15
CA VAL A 47 6.06 -11.82 -7.33
C VAL A 47 5.41 -12.12 -8.69
N ASP A 48 6.25 -12.39 -9.71
CA ASP A 48 5.83 -12.72 -11.07
C ASP A 48 5.02 -14.02 -11.19
N GLU A 49 5.18 -14.96 -10.26
CA GLU A 49 4.40 -16.22 -10.24
C GLU A 49 3.01 -16.03 -9.63
N HIS A 50 2.81 -14.96 -8.84
CA HIS A 50 1.58 -14.69 -8.11
C HIS A 50 1.15 -13.21 -8.19
N PRO A 51 0.79 -12.73 -9.39
CA PRO A 51 0.37 -11.34 -9.61
C PRO A 51 -0.90 -10.95 -8.83
N GLU A 52 -1.70 -11.92 -8.39
CA GLU A 52 -2.90 -11.68 -7.57
C GLU A 52 -2.59 -11.05 -6.20
N TYR A 53 -1.36 -11.18 -5.70
CA TYR A 53 -0.92 -10.57 -4.45
C TYR A 53 -0.17 -9.25 -4.65
N GLU A 54 0.02 -8.81 -5.90
CA GLU A 54 0.59 -7.51 -6.19
C GLU A 54 -0.33 -6.38 -5.70
N CYS A 55 0.26 -5.41 -5.01
CA CYS A 55 -0.40 -4.20 -4.54
C CYS A 55 0.30 -3.00 -5.17
N SER A 56 -0.11 -2.62 -6.37
CA SER A 56 0.40 -1.45 -7.07
C SER A 56 -0.62 -0.32 -7.06
N ILE A 57 -0.12 0.91 -6.94
CA ILE A 57 -0.92 2.12 -7.14
C ILE A 57 -1.04 2.30 -8.66
N PRO A 58 -2.26 2.31 -9.24
CA PRO A 58 -2.42 2.52 -10.68
C PRO A 58 -1.79 3.85 -11.09
N MET A 59 -0.92 3.78 -12.09
CA MET A 59 -0.31 4.95 -12.73
C MET A 59 -0.96 5.19 -14.10
N PRO A 60 -1.14 6.45 -14.52
CA PRO A 60 -1.59 6.76 -15.88
C PRO A 60 -0.63 6.18 -16.92
N GLN A 61 -1.15 5.65 -18.03
CA GLN A 61 -0.35 4.93 -19.04
C GLN A 61 0.67 5.79 -19.81
N ASN A 62 0.66 7.12 -19.62
CA ASN A 62 1.47 8.08 -20.37
C ASN A 62 2.36 8.96 -19.48
N VAL A 63 2.59 8.60 -18.21
CA VAL A 63 3.54 9.28 -17.34
C VAL A 63 4.79 8.43 -17.16
N SER A 64 5.95 9.06 -17.19
CA SER A 64 7.23 8.42 -16.93
C SER A 64 8.22 9.44 -16.35
N GLY A 65 9.22 8.95 -15.62
CA GLY A 65 10.29 9.79 -15.07
C GLY A 65 9.77 10.76 -14.00
N GLU A 66 10.05 12.05 -14.16
CA GLU A 66 9.74 13.06 -13.12
C GLU A 66 8.25 13.16 -12.78
N GLU A 67 7.36 12.98 -13.75
CA GLU A 67 5.92 13.10 -13.51
C GLU A 67 5.36 11.91 -12.73
N GLU A 68 5.87 10.71 -13.01
CA GLU A 68 5.55 9.51 -12.25
C GLU A 68 6.03 9.65 -10.79
N ASN A 69 7.25 10.15 -10.59
CA ASN A 69 7.79 10.42 -9.26
C ASN A 69 6.93 11.44 -8.50
N ARG A 70 6.45 12.50 -9.15
CA ARG A 70 5.57 13.50 -8.51
C ARG A 70 4.24 12.89 -8.06
N ILE A 71 3.62 12.07 -8.89
CA ILE A 71 2.36 11.39 -8.56
C ILE A 71 2.57 10.43 -7.39
N LEU A 72 3.65 9.65 -7.41
CA LEU A 72 3.99 8.72 -6.34
C LEU A 72 4.33 9.45 -5.04
N GLU A 73 5.08 10.55 -5.14
CA GLU A 73 5.44 11.42 -4.01
C GLU A 73 4.18 12.01 -3.37
N GLU A 74 3.26 12.56 -4.16
CA GLU A 74 2.01 13.13 -3.66
C GLU A 74 1.17 12.08 -2.92
N LYS A 75 0.95 10.93 -3.54
CA LYS A 75 0.18 9.82 -2.95
C LYS A 75 0.81 9.30 -1.67
N THR A 76 2.14 9.15 -1.66
CA THR A 76 2.89 8.70 -0.47
C THR A 76 2.82 9.74 0.64
N ASN A 77 3.03 11.02 0.32
CA ASN A 77 2.98 12.11 1.28
C ASN A 77 1.59 12.29 1.88
N LYS A 78 0.51 12.02 1.13
CA LYS A 78 -0.85 12.01 1.68
C LYS A 78 -0.99 11.00 2.84
N ILE A 79 -0.52 9.77 2.67
CA ILE A 79 -0.51 8.74 3.74
C ILE A 79 0.38 9.20 4.91
N ARG A 80 1.56 9.74 4.62
CA ARG A 80 2.50 10.21 5.65
C ARG A 80 1.90 11.34 6.49
N ARG A 81 1.17 12.28 5.88
CA ARG A 81 0.47 13.35 6.60
C ARG A 81 -0.63 12.80 7.50
N ILE A 82 -1.40 11.81 7.04
CA ILE A 82 -2.37 11.11 7.89
C ILE A 82 -1.67 10.53 9.11
N LEU A 83 -0.50 9.91 8.94
CA LEU A 83 0.35 9.36 10.01
C LEU A 83 1.13 10.43 10.81
N GLY A 84 1.04 11.71 10.45
CA GLY A 84 1.78 12.81 11.08
C GLY A 84 3.29 12.70 10.90
N TRP A 85 3.73 12.05 9.82
CA TRP A 85 5.12 11.94 9.41
C TRP A 85 5.50 13.09 8.48
N ARG A 86 6.81 13.36 8.37
CA ARG A 86 7.34 14.39 7.46
C ARG A 86 7.23 13.93 6.01
N ASP A 87 6.90 14.86 5.12
CA ASP A 87 6.91 14.64 3.67
C ASP A 87 8.31 14.21 3.18
N ILE A 88 8.34 13.40 2.13
CA ILE A 88 9.54 12.96 1.41
C ILE A 88 9.57 13.56 0.01
N LYS A 89 10.76 13.52 -0.62
CA LYS A 89 10.93 13.81 -2.05
C LYS A 89 11.53 12.59 -2.74
N LEU A 90 10.97 12.22 -3.90
CA LEU A 90 11.36 11.05 -4.69
C LEU A 90 12.19 11.42 -5.92
#